data_AF-A0A7X9IN75-F1
#
_entry.id   AF-A0A7X9IN75-F1
#
_cell.length_a   1.000
_cell.length_b   1.000
_cell.length_c   1.000
_cell.angle_alpha   90.00
_cell.angle_beta   90.00
_cell.angle_gamma   90.00
#
_symmetry.space_group_name_H-M   'P 1'
#
loop_
_entity.id
_entity.type
_entity.pdbx_description
1 polymer ?
#
loop_
_entity_poly.entity_id
_entity_poly.type
_entity_poly.pdbx_seq_one_letter_code
_entity_poly.pdbx_strand_id
1 'polypeptide(L)' 'MAEYQPQSGQVYYYTSDQVNSTRVVTDQNGVRVFAAVYDPYGGIQKIWENSY' A
#
# COMPACT_ATOMS: atom_id res chain seq x y z
N MET A 1 -22.72 9.14 -7.37
CA MET A 1 -21.26 8.96 -7.47
C MET A 1 -20.77 9.01 -6.03
N ALA A 2 -20.31 7.90 -5.47
CA ALA A 2 -19.86 7.86 -4.08
C ALA A 2 -18.39 8.29 -4.04
N GLU A 3 -18.13 9.46 -3.46
CA GLU A 3 -16.77 9.88 -3.13
C GLU A 3 -16.23 8.95 -2.05
N TYR A 4 -15.03 8.42 -2.25
CA TYR A 4 -14.32 7.62 -1.26
C TYR A 4 -14.07 8.49 -0.04
N GLN A 5 -14.89 8.34 1.00
CA GLN A 5 -14.64 8.95 2.30
C GLN A 5 -13.60 8.07 3.01
N PRO A 6 -12.34 8.51 3.16
CA PRO A 6 -11.39 7.74 3.96
C PRO A 6 -12.00 7.58 5.35
N GLN A 7 -12.14 6.34 5.83
CA GLN A 7 -12.60 6.06 7.18
C GLN A 7 -11.72 6.86 8.15
N SER A 8 -12.28 7.95 8.69
CA SER A 8 -11.58 8.88 9.56
C SER A 8 -11.14 8.11 10.81
N GLY A 9 -9.84 7.80 10.89
CA GLY A 9 -9.24 7.01 11.97
C GLY A 9 -8.46 5.77 11.53
N GLN A 10 -8.49 5.39 10.25
CA GLN A 10 -7.73 4.22 9.78
C GLN A 10 -6.24 4.54 9.66
N VAL A 11 -5.42 3.92 10.52
CA VAL A 11 -3.96 4.05 10.49
C VAL A 11 -3.37 3.01 9.53
N TYR A 12 -2.45 3.47 8.68
CA TYR A 12 -1.69 2.61 7.79
C TYR A 12 -0.20 2.70 8.11
N TYR A 13 0.48 1.57 8.07
CA TYR A 13 1.92 1.47 8.22
C TYR A 13 2.57 1.20 6.88
N TYR A 14 3.57 2.00 6.54
CA TYR A 14 4.26 1.96 5.25
C TYR A 14 5.66 1.38 5.43
N THR A 15 5.95 0.30 4.70
CA THR A 15 7.30 -0.27 4.63
C THR A 15 7.90 0.08 3.28
N SER A 16 8.95 0.90 3.32
CA SER A 16 9.69 1.35 2.13
C SER A 16 11.03 0.63 1.98
N ASP A 17 11.55 0.56 0.76
CA ASP A 17 12.93 0.09 0.53
C ASP A 17 13.98 1.21 0.70
N GLN A 18 15.26 0.90 0.45
CA GLN A 18 16.40 1.81 0.64
C GLN A 18 16.35 3.10 -0.19
N VAL A 19 15.62 3.11 -1.32
CA VAL A 19 15.39 4.31 -2.15
C VAL A 19 14.02 4.95 -1.89
N ASN A 20 13.37 4.59 -0.78
CA ASN A 20 12.09 5.14 -0.30
C ASN A 20 10.86 4.83 -1.18
N SER A 21 10.89 3.72 -1.95
CA SER A 21 9.69 3.24 -2.63
C SER A 21 8.87 2.33 -1.72
N THR A 22 7.55 2.57 -1.63
CA THR A 22 6.62 1.82 -0.77
C THR A 22 6.40 0.39 -1.24
N ARG A 23 6.90 -0.62 -0.52
CA ARG A 23 6.76 -2.03 -0.90
C ARG A 23 5.53 -2.71 -0.31
N VAL A 24 5.16 -2.36 0.91
CA VAL A 24 4.06 -2.98 1.65
C VAL A 24 3.34 -1.91 2.46
N VAL A 25 2.00 -1.99 2.48
CA VAL A 25 1.17 -1.21 3.41
C VAL A 25 0.30 -2.18 4.22
N THR A 26 0.30 -2.02 5.53
CA THR A 26 -0.59 -2.75 6.43
C THR A 26 -1.55 -1.81 7.13
N ASP A 27 -2.73 -2.30 7.48
CA ASP A 27 -3.65 -1.60 8.36
C ASP A 27 -3.20 -1.65 9.83
N GLN A 28 -3.99 -1.03 10.70
CA GLN A 28 -3.79 -1.02 12.15
C GLN A 28 -3.79 -2.40 12.84
N ASN A 29 -4.36 -3.42 12.19
CA ASN A 29 -4.43 -4.79 12.69
C ASN A 29 -3.28 -5.67 12.15
N GLY A 30 -2.38 -5.09 11.34
CA GLY A 30 -1.30 -5.82 10.68
C GLY A 30 -1.74 -6.56 9.40
N VAL A 31 -2.96 -6.33 8.91
CA VAL A 31 -3.44 -6.92 7.65
C VAL A 31 -2.81 -6.17 6.49
N ARG A 32 -2.19 -6.91 5.56
CA ARG A 32 -1.63 -6.33 4.34
C ARG A 32 -2.76 -5.88 3.41
N VAL A 33 -2.83 -4.59 3.16
CA VAL A 33 -3.81 -3.98 2.23
C VAL A 33 -3.21 -3.70 0.86
N PHE A 34 -1.90 -3.51 0.79
CA PHE A 34 -1.16 -3.27 -0.44
C PHE A 34 0.22 -3.93 -0.40
N ALA A 35 0.67 -4.46 -1.54
CA ALA A 35 2.08 -4.73 -1.79
C ALA A 35 2.43 -4.50 -3.26
N ALA A 36 3.65 -4.05 -3.51
CA ALA A 36 4.17 -3.87 -4.85
C ALA A 36 5.63 -4.30 -4.99
N VAL A 37 5.94 -4.80 -6.18
CA VAL A 37 7.31 -4.96 -6.68
C VAL A 37 7.51 -4.00 -7.84
N TYR A 38 8.52 -3.15 -7.71
CA TYR A 38 8.97 -2.22 -8.73
C TYR A 38 10.25 -2.71 -9.40
N ASP A 39 10.39 -2.40 -10.68
CA ASP A 39 11.64 -2.48 -11.42
C ASP A 39 12.62 -1.36 -10.99
N PRO A 40 13.89 -1.41 -11.43
CA PRO A 40 14.91 -0.45 -11.00
C PRO A 40 14.61 1.02 -11.33
N TYR A 41 13.73 1.30 -12.30
CA TYR A 41 13.34 2.65 -12.71
C TYR A 41 12.01 3.10 -12.09
N GLY A 42 11.45 2.31 -11.16
CA GLY A 42 10.23 2.63 -10.43
C GLY A 42 8.94 2.23 -11.15
N GLY A 43 9.03 1.55 -12.29
CA GLY A 43 7.85 0.96 -12.91
C GLY A 43 7.32 -0.21 -12.09
N ILE A 44 6.00 -0.39 -12.10
CA ILE A 44 5.33 -1.45 -11.33
C ILE A 44 5.42 -2.75 -12.10
N GLN A 45 6.05 -3.76 -11.51
CA GLN A 45 6.07 -5.11 -12.07
C GLN A 45 4.87 -5.93 -11.59
N LYS A 46 4.47 -5.77 -10.32
CA LYS A 46 3.35 -6.50 -9.73
C LYS A 46 2.75 -5.78 -8.54
N ILE A 47 1.42 -5.84 -8.41
CA ILE A 47 0.66 -5.36 -7.25
C ILE A 47 -0.17 -6.50 -6.68
N TRP A 48 -0.31 -6.51 -5.36
CA TRP A 48 -1.34 -7.26 -4.64
C TRP A 48 -2.15 -6.29 -3.78
N GLU A 49 -3.42 -6.13 -4.13
CA GLU A 49 -4.39 -5.36 -3.36
C GLU A 49 -5.38 -6.32 -2.72
N ASN A 50 -5.78 -6.01 -1.48
CA ASN A 50 -6.83 -6.75 -0.82
C ASN A 50 -8.16 -6.05 -1.14
N SER A 51 -9.02 -6.69 -1.92
CA SER A 51 -10.38 -6.20 -2.19
C SER A 51 -11.25 -6.51 -0.97
N TYR A 52 -11.37 -5.57 -0.05
CA TYR A 52 -12.39 -5.60 1.00
C TYR A 52 -13.72 -5.06 0.47
#